data_AF-A0A2H0R648-F1
#
_entry.id   AF-A0A2H0R648-F1
#
_cell.length_a   1.000
_cell.length_b   1.000
_cell.length_c   1.000
_cell.angle_alpha   90.00
_cell.angle_beta   90.00
_cell.angle_gamma   90.00
#
_symmetry.space_group_name_H-M   'P 1'
#
loop_
_entity.id
_entity.type
_entity.pdbx_description
1 polymer ?
#
loop_
_entity_poly.entity_id
_entity_poly.type
_entity_poly.pdbx_seq_one_letter_code
_entity_poly.pdbx_strand_id
1 'polypeptide(L)'
;MRCGHCGAGVTAQEKHKPLKSGGEAVYIYYGCTRSKDINCPVTYILEEELILQLIGLIDKMTLDELGLRNHLKEDIERHQKFGAMLGIERQEFQLRDFDIKNYAKHVLKSGATDEKRQILSHLKNRIVLKDKVISIE
;
A
#
# COMPACT_ATOMS: atom_id res chain seq x y z
N MET A 1 2.18 4.92 8.62
CA MET A 1 2.75 3.81 9.39
C MET A 1 3.56 4.36 10.55
N ARG A 2 3.57 3.68 11.70
CA ARG A 2 4.33 4.06 12.89
C ARG A 2 5.33 2.99 13.30
N CYS A 3 6.41 3.40 13.94
CA CYS A 3 7.40 2.49 14.51
C CYS A 3 6.83 1.84 15.78
N GLY A 4 6.85 0.51 15.87
CA GLY A 4 6.36 -0.23 17.04
C GLY A 4 7.28 -0.18 18.27
N HIS A 5 8.48 0.38 18.15
CA HIS A 5 9.41 0.58 19.29
C HIS A 5 9.22 1.93 19.97
N CYS A 6 9.19 3.01 19.20
CA CYS A 6 9.16 4.38 19.73
C CYS A 6 7.93 5.21 19.32
N GLY A 7 7.04 4.66 18.48
CA GLY A 7 5.85 5.35 18.01
C GLY A 7 6.10 6.53 17.07
N ALA A 8 7.32 6.73 16.58
CA ALA A 8 7.62 7.75 15.56
C ALA A 8 7.08 7.33 14.19
N GLY A 9 7.12 8.24 13.22
CA GLY A 9 6.74 7.95 11.84
C GLY A 9 7.71 6.98 11.18
N VAL A 10 7.23 6.25 10.17
CA VAL A 10 8.07 5.47 9.27
C VAL A 10 8.04 6.09 7.88
N THR A 11 9.21 6.27 7.26
CA THR A 11 9.37 6.86 5.94
C THR A 11 10.23 5.98 5.03
N ALA A 12 10.10 6.20 3.73
CA ALA A 12 10.94 5.61 2.70
C ALA A 12 12.30 6.34 2.63
N GLN A 13 13.35 5.58 2.28
CA GLN A 13 14.69 6.04 1.94
C GLN A 13 15.13 5.31 0.68
N GLU A 14 15.55 6.07 -0.33
CA GLU A 14 16.08 5.54 -1.58
C GLU A 14 17.59 5.32 -1.46
N LYS A 15 18.05 4.18 -1.98
CA LYS A 15 19.46 3.82 -2.04
C LYS A 15 19.83 3.42 -3.46
N HIS A 16 20.71 4.22 -4.03
CA HIS A 16 21.25 4.05 -5.36
C HIS A 16 22.55 3.24 -5.27
N LYS A 17 22.67 2.18 -6.07
CA LYS A 17 23.85 1.32 -6.12
C LYS A 17 24.35 1.17 -7.55
N PRO A 18 25.61 1.56 -7.86
CA PRO A 18 26.17 1.36 -9.18
C PRO A 18 26.38 -0.14 -9.46
N LEU A 19 26.05 -0.57 -10.67
CA LEU A 19 26.21 -1.94 -11.14
C LEU A 19 27.54 -2.11 -11.87
N LYS A 20 28.16 -3.30 -11.73
CA LYS A 20 29.42 -3.63 -12.40
C LYS A 20 29.32 -3.59 -13.94
N SER A 21 28.13 -3.80 -14.49
CA SER A 21 27.84 -3.81 -15.93
C SER A 21 27.66 -2.41 -16.54
N GLY A 22 27.77 -1.34 -15.75
CA GLY A 22 27.26 -0.02 -16.11
C GLY A 22 25.75 0.06 -15.85
N GLY A 23 25.30 1.14 -15.21
CA GLY A 23 23.93 1.32 -14.74
C GLY A 23 23.82 1.42 -13.22
N GLU A 24 22.60 1.65 -12.72
CA GLU A 24 22.32 1.86 -11.31
C GLU A 24 21.08 1.07 -10.88
N ALA A 25 21.17 0.39 -9.75
CA ALA A 25 20.04 -0.25 -9.10
C ALA A 25 19.52 0.64 -7.97
N VAL A 26 18.21 0.91 -7.96
CA VAL A 26 17.53 1.68 -6.93
C VAL A 26 16.82 0.73 -5.97
N TYR A 27 17.01 0.94 -4.67
CA TYR A 27 16.35 0.18 -3.61
C TYR A 27 15.63 1.14 -2.67
N ILE A 28 14.36 0.86 -2.39
CA ILE A 28 13.55 1.64 -1.45
C ILE A 28 13.48 0.88 -0.12
N TYR A 29 13.83 1.56 0.96
CA TYR A 29 13.80 1.02 2.32
C TYR A 29 12.87 1.84 3.20
N TYR A 30 12.04 1.18 4.00
CA TYR A 30 11.20 1.85 4.99
C TYR A 30 11.81 1.71 6.39
N GLY A 31 11.86 2.81 7.14
CA GLY A 31 12.38 2.80 8.52
C GLY A 31 11.89 3.98 9.36
N CYS A 32 12.08 3.87 10.67
CA CYS A 32 11.70 4.92 11.61
C CYS A 32 12.47 6.21 11.35
N THR A 33 11.77 7.34 11.43
CA THR A 33 12.36 8.68 11.34
C THR A 33 13.20 9.05 12.56
N ARG A 34 13.11 8.28 13.65
CA ARG A 34 13.76 8.51 14.95
C ARG A 34 13.41 9.87 15.57
N SER A 35 12.31 10.48 15.16
CA SER A 35 11.88 11.79 15.64
C SER A 35 11.38 11.81 17.09
N LYS A 36 11.07 10.64 17.66
CA LYS A 36 10.69 10.48 19.08
C LYS A 36 11.78 9.83 19.92
N ASP A 37 12.65 9.03 19.31
CA ASP A 37 13.76 8.34 19.97
C ASP A 37 14.92 8.19 18.97
N ILE A 38 16.01 8.90 19.24
CA ILE A 38 17.21 8.92 18.42
C ILE A 38 17.96 7.58 18.45
N ASN A 39 17.80 6.81 19.52
CA ASN A 39 18.45 5.51 19.72
C ASN A 39 17.52 4.34 19.38
N CYS A 40 16.42 4.61 18.68
CA CYS A 40 15.44 3.59 18.32
C CYS A 40 16.12 2.43 17.57
N PRO A 41 16.00 1.18 18.08
CA PRO A 41 16.74 0.02 17.58
C PRO A 41 16.17 -0.53 16.27
N VAL A 42 15.13 0.09 15.72
CA VAL A 42 14.42 -0.47 14.56
C VAL A 42 15.33 -0.56 13.34
N THR A 43 15.22 -1.69 12.65
CA THR A 43 15.88 -1.93 11.36
C THR A 43 14.99 -1.52 10.19
N TYR A 44 15.61 -1.30 9.04
CA TYR A 44 14.91 -1.02 7.79
C TYR A 44 14.34 -2.31 7.16
N ILE A 45 13.22 -2.18 6.46
CA ILE A 45 12.60 -3.21 5.63
C ILE A 45 12.65 -2.78 4.15
N LEU A 46 12.88 -3.72 3.23
CA LEU A 46 12.80 -3.44 1.79
C LEU A 46 11.34 -3.20 1.38
N GLU A 47 11.10 -2.32 0.42
CA GLU A 47 9.74 -2.05 -0.07
C GLU A 47 9.05 -3.31 -0.61
N GLU A 48 9.79 -4.18 -1.33
CA GLU A 48 9.24 -5.44 -1.83
C GLU A 48 8.73 -6.34 -0.68
N GLU A 49 9.52 -6.48 0.39
CA GLU A 49 9.12 -7.23 1.58
C GLU A 49 7.92 -6.60 2.28
N LEU A 50 7.90 -5.27 2.38
CA LEU A 50 6.79 -4.50 2.96
C LEU A 50 5.49 -4.73 2.18
N ILE A 51 5.55 -4.65 0.85
CA ILE A 51 4.39 -4.85 -0.05
C ILE A 51 3.84 -6.28 0.12
N LEU A 52 4.70 -7.28 0.19
CA LEU A 52 4.27 -8.67 0.40
C LEU A 52 3.52 -8.84 1.72
N GLN A 53 4.00 -8.22 2.79
CA GLN A 53 3.29 -8.27 4.07
C GLN A 53 1.98 -7.49 4.03
N LEU A 54 1.92 -6.35 3.34
CA LEU A 54 0.68 -5.56 3.20
C LEU A 54 -0.39 -6.36 2.46
N ILE A 55 -0.01 -7.08 1.43
CA ILE A 55 -0.88 -8.00 0.69
C ILE A 55 -1.43 -9.09 1.63
N GLY A 56 -0.57 -9.68 2.46
CA GLY A 56 -0.97 -10.67 3.45
C GLY A 56 -1.92 -10.12 4.53
N LEU A 57 -1.83 -8.83 4.85
CA LEU A 57 -2.79 -8.15 5.73
C LEU A 57 -4.14 -7.98 5.04
N ILE A 58 -4.17 -7.53 3.78
CA ILE A 58 -5.42 -7.37 3.00
C ILE A 58 -6.21 -8.67 2.91
N ASP A 59 -5.54 -9.82 2.76
CA ASP A 59 -6.22 -11.12 2.71
C ASP A 59 -6.98 -11.41 4.02
N LYS A 60 -6.42 -11.00 5.17
CA LYS A 60 -6.98 -11.22 6.51
C LYS A 60 -8.05 -10.22 6.91
N MET A 61 -8.02 -9.01 6.36
CA MET A 61 -8.95 -7.94 6.71
C MET A 61 -10.32 -8.11 6.05
N THR A 62 -11.36 -7.57 6.67
CA THR A 62 -12.68 -7.41 6.01
C THR A 62 -12.66 -6.17 5.10
N LEU A 63 -13.58 -6.10 4.13
CA LEU A 63 -13.64 -4.93 3.25
C LEU A 63 -14.07 -3.65 3.95
N ASP A 64 -14.89 -3.77 4.98
CA ASP A 64 -15.32 -2.64 5.79
C ASP A 64 -14.14 -2.06 6.58
N GLU A 65 -13.22 -2.91 7.06
CA GLU A 65 -11.97 -2.48 7.71
C GLU A 65 -11.00 -1.77 6.75
N LEU A 66 -11.02 -2.16 5.47
CA LEU A 66 -10.18 -1.59 4.43
C LEU A 66 -10.69 -0.24 3.94
N GLY A 67 -11.98 0.09 4.15
CA GLY A 67 -12.61 1.31 3.62
C GLY A 67 -12.65 1.38 2.09
N LEU A 68 -12.21 0.32 1.39
CA LEU A 68 -12.05 0.27 -0.06
C LEU A 68 -13.37 0.11 -0.80
N ARG A 69 -14.44 -0.31 -0.11
CA ARG A 69 -15.73 -0.61 -0.74
C ARG A 69 -16.33 0.62 -1.42
N ASN A 70 -16.38 1.74 -0.72
CA ASN A 70 -16.94 2.99 -1.26
C ASN A 70 -16.05 3.55 -2.37
N HIS A 71 -14.74 3.52 -2.16
CA HIS A 71 -13.77 3.98 -3.14
C HIS A 71 -13.86 3.23 -4.47
N LEU A 72 -13.86 1.89 -4.42
CA LEU A 72 -13.90 1.07 -5.62
C LEU A 72 -15.24 1.23 -6.35
N LYS A 73 -16.32 1.41 -5.58
CA LYS A 73 -17.63 1.71 -6.14
C LYS A 73 -17.62 3.04 -6.88
N GLU A 74 -17.01 4.08 -6.32
CA GLU A 74 -16.85 5.39 -6.98
C GLU A 74 -16.01 5.30 -8.26
N ASP A 75 -14.91 4.54 -8.25
CA ASP A 75 -14.07 4.34 -9.44
C ASP A 75 -14.83 3.61 -10.55
N ILE A 76 -15.57 2.55 -10.20
CA ILE A 76 -16.36 1.78 -11.15
C ILE A 76 -17.51 2.63 -11.70
N GLU A 77 -18.20 3.38 -10.86
CA GLU A 77 -19.24 4.33 -11.31
C GLU A 77 -18.66 5.39 -12.25
N ARG A 78 -17.45 5.89 -11.97
CA ARG A 78 -16.75 6.85 -12.83
C ARG A 78 -16.40 6.23 -14.19
N HIS A 79 -15.88 5.01 -14.20
CA HIS A 79 -15.59 4.27 -15.43
C HIS A 79 -16.84 3.93 -16.23
N GLN A 80 -17.95 3.54 -15.57
CA GLN A 80 -19.24 3.29 -16.23
C GLN A 80 -19.84 4.56 -16.83
N LYS A 81 -19.74 5.72 -16.14
CA LYS A 81 -20.18 7.01 -16.70
C LYS A 81 -19.36 7.38 -17.94
N PHE A 82 -18.05 7.18 -17.89
CA PHE A 82 -17.16 7.43 -19.03
C PHE A 82 -17.45 6.48 -20.20
N GLY A 83 -17.65 5.19 -19.93
CA GLY A 83 -18.06 4.21 -20.94
C GLY A 83 -19.39 4.56 -21.61
N ALA A 84 -20.39 4.99 -20.82
CA ALA A 84 -21.67 5.43 -21.35
C ALA A 84 -21.55 6.66 -22.26
N MET A 85 -20.64 7.60 -21.95
CA MET A 85 -20.34 8.74 -22.82
C MET A 85 -19.73 8.31 -24.16
N LEU A 86 -18.98 7.20 -24.17
CA LEU A 86 -18.39 6.60 -25.37
C LEU A 86 -19.32 5.61 -26.09
N GLY A 87 -20.57 5.47 -25.64
CA GLY A 87 -21.55 4.54 -26.23
C GLY A 87 -21.32 3.07 -25.88
N ILE A 88 -20.50 2.78 -24.87
CA ILE A 88 -20.29 1.43 -24.36
C ILE A 88 -21.47 1.06 -23.44
N GLU A 89 -22.06 -0.11 -23.65
CA GLU A 89 -23.16 -0.60 -22.82
C GLU A 89 -22.72 -0.73 -21.35
N ARG A 90 -23.58 -0.26 -20.44
CA ARG A 90 -23.36 -0.45 -19.00
C ARG A 90 -23.44 -1.93 -18.67
N GLN A 91 -22.34 -2.50 -18.21
CA GLN A 91 -22.37 -3.78 -17.52
C GLN A 91 -22.78 -3.58 -16.06
N GLU A 92 -23.85 -4.24 -15.64
CA GLU A 92 -24.16 -4.40 -14.21
C GLU A 92 -23.07 -5.26 -13.56
N PHE A 93 -22.15 -4.60 -12.86
CA PHE A 93 -21.06 -5.27 -12.18
C PHE A 93 -21.50 -5.61 -10.75
N GLN A 94 -21.73 -6.90 -10.46
CA GLN A 94 -21.86 -7.34 -9.08
C GLN A 94 -20.48 -7.50 -8.47
N LEU A 95 -20.02 -6.47 -7.74
CA LEU A 95 -18.75 -6.51 -7.04
C LEU A 95 -18.82 -7.50 -5.88
N ARG A 96 -18.05 -8.59 -5.98
CA ARG A 96 -17.84 -9.50 -4.85
C ARG A 96 -16.65 -9.01 -4.04
N ASP A 97 -16.67 -9.34 -2.76
CA ASP A 97 -15.64 -8.89 -1.84
C ASP A 97 -14.23 -9.36 -2.23
N PHE A 98 -14.16 -10.55 -2.83
CA PHE A 98 -12.93 -11.12 -3.39
C PHE A 98 -12.33 -10.28 -4.52
N ASP A 99 -13.17 -9.72 -5.39
CA ASP A 99 -12.72 -8.93 -6.55
C ASP A 99 -12.07 -7.62 -6.07
N ILE A 100 -12.61 -7.02 -5.00
CA ILE A 100 -12.07 -5.80 -4.37
C ILE A 100 -10.71 -6.07 -3.73
N LYS A 101 -10.56 -7.18 -3.00
CA LYS A 101 -9.27 -7.58 -2.40
C LYS A 101 -8.22 -7.83 -3.47
N ASN A 102 -8.57 -8.49 -4.57
CA ASN A 102 -7.62 -8.76 -5.66
C ASN A 102 -7.18 -7.49 -6.37
N TYR A 103 -8.11 -6.56 -6.61
CA TYR A 103 -7.77 -5.25 -7.12
C TYR A 103 -6.77 -4.53 -6.20
N ALA A 104 -7.05 -4.49 -4.89
CA ALA A 104 -6.17 -3.82 -3.95
C ALA A 104 -4.75 -4.44 -3.91
N LYS A 105 -4.68 -5.77 -3.96
CA LYS A 105 -3.41 -6.51 -4.06
C LYS A 105 -2.67 -6.20 -5.36
N HIS A 106 -3.38 -6.08 -6.47
CA HIS A 106 -2.80 -5.73 -7.76
C HIS A 106 -2.20 -4.31 -7.75
N VAL A 107 -2.97 -3.32 -7.29
CA VAL A 107 -2.51 -1.93 -7.18
C VAL A 107 -1.29 -1.81 -6.27
N LEU A 108 -1.25 -2.52 -5.13
CA LEU A 108 -0.06 -2.51 -4.27
C LEU A 108 1.20 -3.08 -4.94
N LYS A 109 1.06 -4.06 -5.85
CA LYS A 109 2.20 -4.60 -6.60
C LYS A 109 2.63 -3.67 -7.73
N SER A 110 1.72 -3.33 -8.62
CA SER A 110 2.03 -2.72 -9.93
C SER A 110 1.35 -1.39 -10.21
N GLY A 111 0.51 -0.89 -9.30
CA GLY A 111 -0.19 0.39 -9.47
C GLY A 111 0.76 1.59 -9.39
N ALA A 112 0.23 2.74 -9.81
CA ALA A 112 0.94 4.01 -9.72
C ALA A 112 1.09 4.47 -8.25
N THR A 113 2.04 5.37 -7.98
CA THR A 113 2.37 5.81 -6.61
C THR A 113 1.18 6.46 -5.90
N ASP A 114 0.37 7.21 -6.63
CA ASP A 114 -0.87 7.84 -6.18
C ASP A 114 -1.95 6.82 -5.85
N GLU A 115 -2.18 5.81 -6.69
CA GLU A 115 -3.12 4.72 -6.44
C GLU A 115 -2.72 3.92 -5.19
N LYS A 116 -1.43 3.58 -5.07
CA LYS A 116 -0.87 2.92 -3.89
C LYS A 116 -1.12 3.75 -2.63
N ARG A 117 -0.83 5.06 -2.68
CA ARG A 117 -1.09 5.99 -1.56
C ARG A 117 -2.56 6.03 -1.18
N GLN A 118 -3.46 5.97 -2.14
CA GLN A 118 -4.90 6.00 -1.93
C GLN A 118 -5.37 4.77 -1.16
N ILE A 119 -4.94 3.56 -1.53
CA ILE A 119 -5.21 2.34 -0.77
C ILE A 119 -4.64 2.45 0.65
N LEU A 120 -3.38 2.85 0.76
CA LEU A 120 -2.70 2.97 2.06
C LEU A 120 -3.26 4.08 2.95
N SER A 121 -3.98 5.05 2.39
CA SER A 121 -4.59 6.15 3.15
C SER A 121 -5.68 5.66 4.10
N HIS A 122 -6.43 4.63 3.70
CA HIS A 122 -7.45 4.00 4.54
C HIS A 122 -6.86 3.18 5.68
N LEU A 123 -5.62 2.72 5.51
CA LEU A 123 -4.83 1.99 6.51
C LEU A 123 -3.91 2.90 7.34
N LYS A 124 -3.99 4.22 7.10
CA LYS A 124 -3.14 5.21 7.76
C LYS A 124 -3.35 5.15 9.27
N ASN A 125 -2.24 5.22 10.02
CA ASN A 125 -2.15 5.15 11.48
C ASN A 125 -2.48 3.79 12.14
N ARG A 126 -3.13 2.86 11.44
CA ARG A 126 -3.35 1.49 11.93
C ARG A 126 -2.13 0.58 11.73
N ILE A 127 -1.32 0.85 10.71
CA ILE A 127 -0.13 0.03 10.42
C ILE A 127 1.03 0.39 11.36
N VAL A 128 1.56 -0.63 12.04
CA VAL A 128 2.75 -0.59 12.90
C VAL A 128 3.85 -1.43 12.26
N LEU A 129 5.08 -0.89 12.19
CA LEU A 129 6.28 -1.63 11.78
C LEU A 129 7.17 -1.90 12.99
N LYS A 130 7.40 -3.17 13.30
CA LYS A 130 8.30 -3.61 14.38
C LYS A 130 9.14 -4.80 13.89
N ASP A 131 10.46 -4.68 13.99
CA ASP A 131 11.41 -5.76 13.65
C ASP A 131 11.19 -6.38 12.26
N LYS A 132 10.99 -5.51 11.25
CA LYS A 132 10.66 -5.86 9.85
C LYS A 132 9.33 -6.60 9.66
N VAL A 133 8.47 -6.63 10.67
CA VAL A 133 7.11 -7.16 10.58
C VAL A 133 6.11 -6.02 10.66
N ILE A 134 5.13 -6.00 9.76
CA ILE A 134 4.00 -5.09 9.85
C ILE A 134 2.78 -5.78 10.48
N SER A 135 2.10 -5.03 11.32
CA SER A 135 0.85 -5.44 11.95
C SER A 135 -0.14 -4.29 11.94
N ILE A 136 -1.40 -4.64 12.17
CA ILE A 136 -2.50 -3.68 12.36
C ILE A 136 -2.78 -3.60 13.86
N GLU A 137 -2.84 -2.38 14.38
CA GLU A 137 -3.39 -2.04 15.70
C GLU A 137 -4.77 -1.42 15.57
#